data_AF-A0A3D0P6H1-F1
#
_entry.id   AF-A0A3D0P6H1-F1
#
_cell.length_a   1.000
_cell.length_b   1.000
_cell.length_c   1.000
_cell.angle_alpha   90.00
_cell.angle_beta   90.00
_cell.angle_gamma   90.00
#
_symmetry.space_group_name_H-M   'P 1'
#
loop_
_entity.id
_entity.type
_entity.pdbx_description
1 polymer ?
#
loop_
_entity_poly.entity_id
_entity_poly.type
_entity_poly.pdbx_seq_one_letter_code
_entity_poly.pdbx_strand_id
1 'polypeptide(L)'
;MYDEIKKRLGYKEEEKLRTISGGQYKEVPSDSLGLNTGERVAVIFASGAINSGKSSDGTFGGQMVGSDTVVSAVNAAAEDSTVKAIVLRVDSPGGSALASDLMWRAIENAKAKKPVVVSMADVAASGGYYISTNANKIVAQPSTITGSIGVFVGKPIVRGLYDWLGITNQYILRGKNSGIFRETEKWNPDERKKMEDFANNIYFNNFIPKVAAGRNMNVERANELGQGRVWTGTQAKQNGLVDEFGGLEKAIDIAKELAGLPADKDVRRVVFPAPKPFFQTLLGSGEDATVTSDQKAQKALADSLPRDARRALRYAEMYDRMQRGEAMMLLPFEFEIK
;
A
#
# COMPACT_ATOMS: atom_id res chain seq x y z
N MET A 1 12.85 -12.21 -34.45
CA MET A 1 12.52 -10.99 -33.69
C MET A 1 13.46 -9.83 -34.05
N TYR A 2 14.77 -9.96 -33.89
CA TYR A 2 15.72 -8.87 -34.19
C TYR A 2 15.76 -8.44 -35.66
N ASP A 3 15.75 -9.38 -36.61
CA ASP A 3 15.77 -9.03 -38.05
C ASP A 3 14.48 -8.36 -38.51
N GLU A 4 13.35 -8.73 -37.90
CA GLU A 4 12.06 -8.09 -38.14
C GLU A 4 12.03 -6.64 -37.60
N ILE A 5 12.62 -6.42 -36.42
CA ILE A 5 12.78 -5.07 -35.85
C ILE A 5 13.70 -4.22 -36.73
N LYS A 6 14.83 -4.77 -37.18
CA LYS A 6 15.75 -4.08 -38.11
C LYS A 6 15.03 -3.64 -39.39
N LYS A 7 14.29 -4.57 -40.02
CA LYS A 7 13.54 -4.30 -41.24
C LYS A 7 12.50 -3.20 -41.04
N ARG A 8 11.75 -3.22 -39.93
CA ARG A 8 10.75 -2.18 -39.60
C ARG A 8 11.36 -0.81 -39.31
N LEU A 9 12.58 -0.78 -38.77
CA LEU A 9 13.31 0.45 -38.45
C LEU A 9 14.19 0.95 -39.61
N GLY A 10 14.15 0.29 -40.79
CA GLY A 10 14.91 0.70 -41.97
C GLY A 10 16.42 0.38 -41.92
N TYR A 11 16.84 -0.52 -41.03
CA TYR A 11 18.23 -1.00 -40.99
C TYR A 11 18.49 -1.97 -42.14
N LYS A 12 19.69 -1.92 -42.71
CA LYS A 12 20.16 -2.97 -43.65
C LYS A 12 20.41 -4.28 -42.90
N GLU A 13 20.30 -5.44 -43.57
CA GLU A 13 20.46 -6.76 -42.92
C GLU A 13 21.79 -6.88 -42.15
N GLU A 14 22.84 -6.32 -42.74
CA GLU A 14 24.22 -6.32 -42.27
C GLU A 14 24.53 -5.18 -41.26
N GLU A 15 23.63 -4.22 -41.08
CA GLU A 15 23.76 -3.21 -40.03
C GLU A 15 23.37 -3.79 -38.66
N LYS A 16 24.18 -3.48 -37.64
CA LYS A 16 23.85 -3.82 -36.25
C LYS A 16 22.80 -2.86 -35.71
N LEU A 17 21.74 -3.42 -35.12
CA LEU A 17 20.71 -2.64 -34.44
C LEU A 17 21.35 -1.84 -33.31
N ARG A 18 21.13 -0.52 -33.27
CA ARG A 18 21.54 0.30 -32.13
C ARG A 18 20.60 0.01 -30.96
N THR A 19 21.11 -0.68 -29.95
CA THR A 19 20.37 -0.97 -28.71
C THR A 19 20.97 -0.21 -27.56
N ILE A 20 20.12 0.28 -26.66
CA ILE A 20 20.52 0.85 -25.37
C ILE A 20 20.13 -0.13 -24.26
N SER A 21 20.97 -0.26 -23.25
CA SER A 21 20.60 -1.05 -22.07
C SER A 21 19.54 -0.32 -21.24
N GLY A 22 18.72 -1.06 -20.49
CA GLY A 22 17.74 -0.43 -19.59
C GLY A 22 18.37 0.47 -18.52
N GLY A 23 19.64 0.21 -18.13
CA GLY A 23 20.40 1.07 -17.21
C GLY A 23 20.71 2.42 -17.83
N GLN A 24 21.33 2.42 -19.01
CA GLN A 24 21.63 3.66 -19.75
C GLN A 24 20.37 4.43 -20.15
N TYR A 25 19.27 3.72 -20.44
CA TYR A 25 17.98 4.36 -20.73
C TYR A 25 17.43 5.15 -19.53
N LYS A 26 17.61 4.64 -18.30
CA LYS A 26 17.18 5.31 -17.06
C LYS A 26 17.97 6.58 -16.74
N GLU A 27 19.19 6.70 -17.26
CA GLU A 27 20.04 7.86 -17.03
C GLU A 27 19.62 9.07 -17.87
N VAL A 28 18.80 8.86 -18.93
CA VAL A 28 18.29 9.95 -19.76
C VAL A 28 17.31 10.80 -18.95
N PRO A 29 17.64 12.07 -18.67
CA PRO A 29 16.76 12.94 -17.90
C PRO A 29 15.45 13.20 -18.66
N SER A 30 14.30 13.10 -17.99
CA SER A 30 13.00 13.25 -18.67
C SER A 30 12.80 14.64 -19.29
N ASP A 31 13.38 15.66 -18.67
CA ASP A 31 13.39 17.04 -19.16
C ASP A 31 14.18 17.20 -20.47
N SER A 32 15.22 16.40 -20.70
CA SER A 32 15.95 16.38 -21.98
C SER A 32 15.08 15.91 -23.16
N LEU A 33 13.97 15.23 -22.88
CA LEU A 33 12.98 14.78 -23.84
C LEU A 33 11.74 15.70 -23.88
N GLY A 34 11.77 16.84 -23.16
CA GLY A 34 10.61 17.74 -23.01
C GLY A 34 9.50 17.19 -22.11
N LEU A 35 9.73 16.06 -21.42
CA LEU A 35 8.76 15.39 -20.56
C LEU A 35 8.86 15.90 -19.12
N ASN A 36 7.77 15.78 -18.35
CA ASN A 36 7.63 16.29 -16.98
C ASN A 36 7.87 17.80 -16.86
N THR A 37 7.48 18.57 -17.87
CA THR A 37 7.54 20.03 -17.86
C THR A 37 6.18 20.62 -17.44
N GLY A 38 6.15 21.90 -17.03
CA GLY A 38 4.90 22.60 -16.72
C GLY A 38 4.43 22.51 -15.27
N GLU A 39 3.11 22.62 -15.08
CA GLU A 39 2.44 22.67 -13.78
C GLU A 39 2.60 21.35 -13.00
N ARG A 40 2.66 21.43 -11.67
CA ARG A 40 2.97 20.26 -10.84
C ARG A 40 1.70 19.50 -10.47
N VAL A 41 1.71 18.19 -10.74
CA VAL A 41 0.72 17.23 -10.22
C VAL A 41 1.42 16.32 -9.23
N ALA A 42 0.93 16.28 -7.99
CA ALA A 42 1.48 15.40 -6.97
C ALA A 42 1.01 13.96 -7.20
N VAL A 43 1.92 13.00 -7.13
CA VAL A 43 1.61 11.57 -7.19
C VAL A 43 2.02 10.94 -5.87
N ILE A 44 1.05 10.39 -5.15
CA ILE A 44 1.25 9.74 -3.85
C ILE A 44 0.96 8.26 -4.01
N PHE A 45 1.90 7.40 -3.58
CA PHE A 45 1.73 5.95 -3.68
C PHE A 45 1.28 5.36 -2.34
N ALA A 46 0.21 4.58 -2.39
CA ALA A 46 -0.26 3.71 -1.32
C ALA A 46 -0.16 2.26 -1.79
N SER A 47 1.07 1.72 -1.79
CA SER A 47 1.40 0.37 -2.24
C SER A 47 1.71 -0.56 -1.06
N GLY A 48 0.91 -1.62 -0.90
CA GLY A 48 1.06 -2.61 0.17
C GLY A 48 -0.01 -2.55 1.26
N ALA A 49 0.18 -3.33 2.32
CA ALA A 49 -0.78 -3.42 3.43
C ALA A 49 -0.79 -2.12 4.25
N ILE A 50 -1.97 -1.65 4.65
CA ILE A 50 -2.14 -0.40 5.40
C ILE A 50 -1.99 -0.65 6.89
N ASN A 51 -1.12 0.10 7.55
CA ASN A 51 -0.93 0.09 9.00
C ASN A 51 -0.76 1.50 9.58
N SER A 52 -0.86 1.58 10.90
CA SER A 52 -0.55 2.82 11.63
C SER A 52 0.96 3.06 11.65
N GLY A 53 1.40 4.32 11.65
CA GLY A 53 2.81 4.68 11.70
C GLY A 53 3.39 5.07 10.34
N LYS A 54 4.71 4.92 10.17
CA LYS A 54 5.43 5.26 8.92
C LYS A 54 5.41 4.10 7.92
N SER A 55 5.41 4.42 6.63
CA SER A 55 5.61 3.43 5.57
C SER A 55 6.99 2.80 5.69
N SER A 56 7.10 1.52 5.35
CA SER A 56 8.36 0.78 5.33
C SER A 56 8.36 -0.27 4.24
N ASP A 57 9.53 -0.53 3.68
CA ASP A 57 9.77 -1.64 2.78
C ASP A 57 10.37 -2.79 3.58
N GLY A 58 9.56 -3.80 3.92
CA GLY A 58 10.02 -4.96 4.67
C GLY A 58 10.80 -5.93 3.76
N THR A 59 11.96 -6.41 4.21
CA THR A 59 12.75 -7.45 3.51
C THR A 59 12.00 -8.78 3.35
N PHE A 60 11.09 -9.09 4.29
CA PHE A 60 10.29 -10.33 4.30
C PHE A 60 8.76 -10.10 4.41
N GLY A 61 8.31 -8.88 4.72
CA GLY A 61 6.89 -8.56 5.00
C GLY A 61 6.14 -7.87 3.86
N GLY A 62 6.78 -7.68 2.70
CA GLY A 62 6.24 -6.86 1.61
C GLY A 62 6.30 -5.37 1.92
N GLN A 63 5.73 -4.56 1.02
CA GLN A 63 5.59 -3.11 1.25
C GLN A 63 4.48 -2.85 2.27
N MET A 64 4.74 -1.93 3.20
CA MET A 64 3.76 -1.46 4.17
C MET A 64 3.50 0.03 3.98
N VAL A 65 2.23 0.40 3.88
CA VAL A 65 1.77 1.78 3.80
C VAL A 65 1.40 2.27 5.18
N GLY A 66 2.15 3.23 5.70
CA GLY A 66 1.89 3.82 7.01
C GLY A 66 1.00 5.05 6.93
N SER A 67 0.04 5.17 7.86
CA SER A 67 -0.83 6.35 8.00
C SER A 67 -0.06 7.66 8.03
N ASP A 68 1.02 7.73 8.80
CA ASP A 68 1.74 8.97 9.07
C ASP A 68 2.41 9.46 7.79
N THR A 69 3.01 8.54 7.03
CA THR A 69 3.67 8.86 5.75
C THR A 69 2.67 9.36 4.72
N VAL A 70 1.53 8.67 4.56
CA VAL A 70 0.52 9.07 3.57
C VAL A 70 -0.17 10.37 3.98
N VAL A 71 -0.55 10.52 5.25
CA VAL A 71 -1.18 11.74 5.76
C VAL A 71 -0.25 12.94 5.60
N SER A 72 1.04 12.82 5.99
CA SER A 72 2.01 13.89 5.78
C SER A 72 2.21 14.21 4.29
N ALA A 73 2.28 13.20 3.42
CA ALA A 73 2.42 13.40 1.98
C ALA A 73 1.21 14.12 1.36
N VAL A 74 -0.01 13.72 1.73
CA VAL A 74 -1.25 14.32 1.25
C VAL A 74 -1.36 15.77 1.74
N ASN A 75 -1.10 16.02 3.02
CA ASN A 75 -1.14 17.37 3.59
C ASN A 75 -0.09 18.29 2.94
N ALA A 76 1.14 17.82 2.77
CA ALA A 76 2.20 18.59 2.12
C ALA A 76 1.84 18.95 0.66
N ALA A 77 1.30 17.98 -0.10
CA ALA A 77 0.84 18.24 -1.47
C ALA A 77 -0.36 19.20 -1.51
N ALA A 78 -1.26 19.13 -0.53
CA ALA A 78 -2.40 20.03 -0.41
C ALA A 78 -1.99 21.47 -0.04
N GLU A 79 -0.92 21.65 0.71
CA GLU A 79 -0.41 22.96 1.15
C GLU A 79 0.56 23.61 0.16
N ASP A 80 1.27 22.84 -0.66
CA ASP A 80 2.21 23.37 -1.67
C ASP A 80 1.46 24.11 -2.80
N SER A 81 1.48 25.44 -2.83
CA SER A 81 0.76 26.27 -3.83
C SER A 81 1.17 26.02 -5.30
N THR A 82 2.34 25.38 -5.51
CA THR A 82 2.82 25.01 -6.85
C THR A 82 2.19 23.71 -7.36
N VAL A 83 1.65 22.87 -6.46
CA VAL A 83 0.90 21.65 -6.82
C VAL A 83 -0.55 22.03 -7.16
N LYS A 84 -1.01 21.65 -8.35
CA LYS A 84 -2.36 21.97 -8.85
C LYS A 84 -3.39 20.88 -8.62
N ALA A 85 -2.96 19.62 -8.56
CA ALA A 85 -3.81 18.47 -8.31
C ALA A 85 -3.03 17.33 -7.63
N ILE A 86 -3.75 16.40 -7.00
CA ILE A 86 -3.20 15.23 -6.33
C ILE A 86 -3.75 13.98 -7.00
N VAL A 87 -2.86 13.05 -7.35
CA VAL A 87 -3.20 11.69 -7.79
C VAL A 87 -2.72 10.71 -6.73
N LEU A 88 -3.66 9.97 -6.14
CA LEU A 88 -3.37 8.88 -5.21
C LEU A 88 -3.35 7.55 -5.98
N ARG A 89 -2.17 6.96 -6.13
CA ARG A 89 -1.97 5.65 -6.76
C ARG A 89 -2.08 4.56 -5.69
N VAL A 90 -3.15 3.78 -5.74
CA VAL A 90 -3.47 2.76 -4.72
C VAL A 90 -3.20 1.36 -5.28
N ASP A 91 -2.34 0.61 -4.60
CA ASP A 91 -2.10 -0.81 -4.81
C ASP A 91 -2.09 -1.55 -3.47
N SER A 92 -3.26 -1.70 -2.85
CA SER A 92 -3.40 -2.15 -1.47
C SER A 92 -4.56 -3.13 -1.27
N PRO A 93 -4.32 -4.26 -0.57
CA PRO A 93 -5.39 -5.14 -0.11
C PRO A 93 -6.16 -4.58 1.10
N GLY A 94 -5.75 -3.42 1.64
CA GLY A 94 -6.28 -2.85 2.87
C GLY A 94 -5.43 -3.13 4.09
N GLY A 95 -6.05 -3.13 5.27
CA GLY A 95 -5.35 -3.32 6.55
C GLY A 95 -6.06 -2.61 7.70
N SER A 96 -5.31 -1.89 8.53
CA SER A 96 -5.81 -1.17 9.70
C SER A 96 -6.92 -0.18 9.35
N ALA A 97 -8.10 -0.37 9.96
CA ALA A 97 -9.25 0.51 9.79
C ALA A 97 -8.98 1.93 10.30
N LEU A 98 -8.29 2.06 11.44
CA LEU A 98 -7.91 3.36 11.99
C LEU A 98 -6.93 4.10 11.06
N ALA A 99 -5.91 3.41 10.56
CA ALA A 99 -4.95 4.02 9.64
C ALA A 99 -5.63 4.48 8.34
N SER A 100 -6.54 3.67 7.81
CA SER A 100 -7.36 4.02 6.65
C SER A 100 -8.25 5.24 6.91
N ASP A 101 -8.85 5.36 8.10
CA ASP A 101 -9.67 6.54 8.47
C ASP A 101 -8.85 7.82 8.55
N LEU A 102 -7.64 7.76 9.13
CA LEU A 102 -6.73 8.90 9.19
C LEU A 102 -6.32 9.37 7.79
N MET A 103 -5.97 8.44 6.91
CA MET A 103 -5.66 8.75 5.51
C MET A 103 -6.88 9.34 4.78
N TRP A 104 -8.07 8.75 4.96
CA TRP A 104 -9.31 9.25 4.37
C TRP A 104 -9.63 10.69 4.79
N ARG A 105 -9.47 11.02 6.08
CA ARG A 105 -9.65 12.39 6.58
C ARG A 105 -8.65 13.37 5.95
N ALA A 106 -7.39 12.98 5.79
CA ALA A 106 -6.40 13.81 5.12
C ALA A 106 -6.77 14.05 3.64
N ILE A 107 -7.27 13.02 2.96
CA ILE A 107 -7.74 13.11 1.57
C ILE A 107 -8.98 14.01 1.46
N GLU A 108 -9.92 13.92 2.39
CA GLU A 108 -11.09 14.81 2.48
C GLU A 108 -10.65 16.29 2.61
N ASN A 109 -9.74 16.56 3.53
CA ASN A 109 -9.20 17.91 3.73
C ASN A 109 -8.42 18.42 2.51
N ALA A 110 -7.69 17.54 1.83
CA ALA A 110 -6.97 17.89 0.61
C ALA A 110 -7.93 18.19 -0.55
N LYS A 111 -8.99 17.40 -0.70
CA LYS A 111 -10.04 17.59 -1.71
C LYS A 111 -10.77 18.93 -1.57
N ALA A 112 -10.91 19.44 -0.36
CA ALA A 112 -11.47 20.77 -0.11
C ALA A 112 -10.57 21.91 -0.65
N LYS A 113 -9.28 21.65 -0.88
CA LYS A 113 -8.31 22.64 -1.39
C LYS A 113 -7.98 22.45 -2.87
N LYS A 114 -7.88 21.21 -3.34
CA LYS A 114 -7.40 20.84 -4.68
C LYS A 114 -8.07 19.56 -5.16
N PRO A 115 -8.20 19.34 -6.49
CA PRO A 115 -8.68 18.07 -7.01
C PRO A 115 -7.82 16.89 -6.55
N VAL A 116 -8.47 15.83 -6.06
CA VAL A 116 -7.86 14.55 -5.72
C VAL A 116 -8.46 13.46 -6.61
N VAL A 117 -7.62 12.80 -7.40
CA VAL A 117 -8.01 11.67 -8.25
C VAL A 117 -7.33 10.41 -7.77
N VAL A 118 -8.08 9.31 -7.66
CA VAL A 118 -7.51 7.99 -7.34
C VAL A 118 -7.27 7.21 -8.61
N SER A 119 -6.09 6.60 -8.69
CA SER A 119 -5.74 5.61 -9.69
C SER A 119 -5.52 4.27 -8.99
N MET A 120 -6.42 3.32 -9.20
CA MET A 120 -6.27 1.97 -8.69
C MET A 120 -5.34 1.17 -9.60
N ALA A 121 -4.41 0.43 -8.98
CA ALA A 121 -3.51 -0.48 -9.64
C ALA A 121 -4.12 -1.88 -9.70
N ASP A 122 -3.38 -2.91 -9.29
CA ASP A 122 -3.84 -4.29 -9.34
C ASP A 122 -4.87 -4.55 -8.24
N VAL A 123 -4.65 -4.02 -7.03
CA VAL A 123 -5.57 -4.17 -5.90
C VAL A 123 -5.87 -2.82 -5.24
N ALA A 124 -7.14 -2.54 -4.96
CA ALA A 124 -7.56 -1.41 -4.12
C ALA A 124 -8.80 -1.82 -3.32
N ALA A 125 -8.62 -2.72 -2.36
CA ALA A 125 -9.69 -3.42 -1.65
C ALA A 125 -9.67 -3.08 -0.15
N SER A 126 -10.81 -3.23 0.54
CA SER A 126 -10.94 -2.98 1.99
C SER A 126 -10.41 -1.59 2.35
N GLY A 127 -9.41 -1.46 3.21
CA GLY A 127 -8.73 -0.19 3.53
C GLY A 127 -8.23 0.58 2.29
N GLY A 128 -7.80 -0.10 1.23
CA GLY A 128 -7.42 0.52 -0.04
C GLY A 128 -8.60 1.18 -0.75
N TYR A 129 -9.78 0.55 -0.71
CA TYR A 129 -11.01 1.19 -1.18
C TYR A 129 -11.48 2.30 -0.22
N TYR A 130 -11.33 2.08 1.09
CA TYR A 130 -11.67 3.07 2.12
C TYR A 130 -11.02 4.42 1.83
N ILE A 131 -9.69 4.46 1.66
CA ILE A 131 -8.96 5.69 1.34
C ILE A 131 -9.30 6.27 -0.04
N SER A 132 -9.88 5.47 -0.93
CA SER A 132 -10.24 5.89 -2.28
C SER A 132 -11.61 6.58 -2.37
N THR A 133 -12.53 6.23 -1.47
CA THR A 133 -13.97 6.53 -1.61
C THR A 133 -14.33 8.01 -1.72
N ASN A 134 -13.53 8.91 -1.13
CA ASN A 134 -13.80 10.34 -1.14
C ASN A 134 -13.00 11.13 -2.19
N ALA A 135 -12.37 10.48 -3.17
CA ALA A 135 -11.76 11.20 -4.30
C ALA A 135 -12.82 11.98 -5.13
N ASN A 136 -12.38 12.94 -5.96
CA ASN A 136 -13.24 13.56 -6.97
C ASN A 136 -13.58 12.56 -8.08
N LYS A 137 -12.61 11.72 -8.45
CA LYS A 137 -12.74 10.64 -9.43
C LYS A 137 -11.89 9.44 -9.02
N ILE A 138 -12.40 8.25 -9.29
CA ILE A 138 -11.73 6.96 -9.09
C ILE A 138 -11.60 6.29 -10.45
N VAL A 139 -10.35 5.99 -10.83
CA VAL A 139 -10.02 5.29 -12.08
C VAL A 139 -9.49 3.91 -11.73
N ALA A 140 -9.96 2.88 -12.43
CA ALA A 140 -9.46 1.52 -12.28
C ALA A 140 -9.33 0.81 -13.64
N GLN A 141 -8.49 -0.22 -13.74
CA GLN A 141 -8.49 -1.08 -14.91
C GLN A 141 -9.66 -2.08 -14.81
N PRO A 142 -10.17 -2.64 -15.93
CA PRO A 142 -11.22 -3.65 -15.90
C PRO A 142 -10.93 -4.82 -14.95
N SER A 143 -9.66 -5.23 -14.88
CA SER A 143 -9.16 -6.35 -14.07
C SER A 143 -8.73 -5.97 -12.65
N THR A 144 -8.75 -4.69 -12.26
CA THR A 144 -8.42 -4.27 -10.89
C THR A 144 -9.32 -4.99 -9.89
N ILE A 145 -8.76 -5.48 -8.78
CA ILE A 145 -9.53 -6.07 -7.68
C ILE A 145 -9.82 -4.97 -6.66
N THR A 146 -11.09 -4.65 -6.44
CA THR A 146 -11.52 -3.60 -5.51
C THR A 146 -12.75 -4.03 -4.70
N GLY A 147 -13.42 -3.08 -4.05
CA GLY A 147 -14.48 -3.36 -3.09
C GLY A 147 -13.91 -3.94 -1.80
N SER A 148 -14.32 -5.16 -1.45
CA SER A 148 -14.07 -5.76 -0.14
C SER A 148 -14.47 -4.82 1.00
N ILE A 149 -15.59 -4.11 0.81
CA ILE A 149 -16.14 -3.18 1.79
C ILE A 149 -16.71 -4.02 2.92
N GLY A 150 -15.93 -4.17 3.99
CA GLY A 150 -16.22 -5.09 5.08
C GLY A 150 -15.15 -4.97 6.16
N VAL A 151 -15.49 -5.46 7.35
CA VAL A 151 -14.61 -5.47 8.52
C VAL A 151 -14.58 -6.88 9.07
N PHE A 152 -13.39 -7.41 9.29
CA PHE A 152 -13.19 -8.69 9.95
C PHE A 152 -12.29 -8.49 11.16
N VAL A 153 -12.65 -9.13 12.27
CA VAL A 153 -11.86 -9.12 13.50
C VAL A 153 -11.79 -10.53 14.05
N GLY A 154 -10.58 -10.96 14.38
CA GLY A 154 -10.31 -12.31 14.85
C GLY A 154 -9.00 -12.37 15.61
N LYS A 155 -8.79 -13.48 16.32
CA LYS A 155 -7.50 -13.82 16.92
C LYS A 155 -7.24 -15.31 16.76
N PRO A 156 -5.99 -15.73 16.53
CA PRO A 156 -5.64 -17.15 16.54
C PRO A 156 -5.81 -17.72 17.95
N ILE A 157 -6.17 -19.01 18.02
CA ILE A 157 -6.16 -19.78 19.27
C ILE A 157 -5.06 -20.82 19.18
N VAL A 158 -4.00 -20.66 19.98
CA VAL A 158 -2.78 -21.46 19.90
C VAL A 158 -2.66 -22.47 21.04
N ARG A 159 -3.73 -22.69 21.82
CA ARG A 159 -3.74 -23.64 22.94
C ARG A 159 -3.24 -25.04 22.55
N GLY A 160 -3.74 -25.59 21.45
CA GLY A 160 -3.31 -26.92 20.99
C GLY A 160 -1.81 -27.01 20.66
N LEU A 161 -1.20 -25.92 20.20
CA LEU A 161 0.25 -25.84 19.99
C LEU A 161 0.99 -25.83 21.33
N TYR A 162 0.52 -25.06 22.30
CA TYR A 162 1.12 -25.01 23.64
C TYR A 162 0.99 -26.34 24.38
N ASP A 163 -0.16 -27.00 24.30
CA ASP A 163 -0.38 -28.32 24.87
C ASP A 163 0.59 -29.35 24.25
N TRP A 164 0.80 -29.30 22.93
CA TRP A 164 1.77 -30.16 22.23
C TRP A 164 3.23 -29.91 22.67
N LEU A 165 3.59 -28.65 22.95
CA LEU A 165 4.91 -28.26 23.45
C LEU A 165 5.09 -28.47 24.96
N GLY A 166 4.04 -28.87 25.68
CA GLY A 166 4.06 -28.95 27.16
C GLY A 166 4.10 -27.58 27.86
N ILE A 167 3.71 -26.51 27.18
CA ILE A 167 3.70 -25.14 27.72
C ILE A 167 2.34 -24.86 28.38
N THR A 168 2.36 -24.50 29.66
CA THR A 168 1.14 -24.11 30.41
C THR A 168 1.09 -22.60 30.61
N ASN A 169 -0.06 -21.99 30.31
CA ASN A 169 -0.33 -20.57 30.56
C ASN A 169 -1.37 -20.42 31.67
N GLN A 170 -1.05 -19.65 32.71
CA GLN A 170 -2.01 -19.24 33.73
C GLN A 170 -2.22 -17.73 33.67
N TYR A 171 -3.48 -17.30 33.61
CA TYR A 171 -3.84 -15.89 33.52
C TYR A 171 -4.43 -15.42 34.85
N ILE A 172 -3.83 -14.38 35.43
CA ILE A 172 -4.44 -13.63 36.53
C ILE A 172 -5.17 -12.44 35.92
N LEU A 173 -6.51 -12.48 35.98
CA LEU A 173 -7.37 -11.53 35.28
C LEU A 173 -8.00 -10.55 36.27
N ARG A 174 -7.94 -9.26 35.95
CA ARG A 174 -8.62 -8.19 36.68
C ARG A 174 -9.51 -7.40 35.75
N GLY A 175 -10.82 -7.57 35.89
CA GLY A 175 -11.85 -6.89 35.11
C GLY A 175 -12.52 -7.80 34.08
N LYS A 176 -13.81 -7.50 33.81
CA LYS A 176 -14.73 -8.37 33.04
C LYS A 176 -14.20 -8.86 31.69
N ASN A 177 -13.46 -8.01 30.96
CA ASN A 177 -12.96 -8.30 29.61
C ASN A 177 -11.43 -8.34 29.53
N SER A 178 -10.73 -8.46 30.65
CA SER A 178 -9.26 -8.47 30.67
C SER A 178 -8.64 -9.67 29.95
N GLY A 179 -9.44 -10.72 29.71
CA GLY A 179 -9.05 -11.92 28.98
C GLY A 179 -9.28 -11.90 27.47
N ILE A 180 -9.77 -10.79 26.89
CA ILE A 180 -10.29 -10.75 25.51
C ILE A 180 -9.25 -11.04 24.43
N PHE A 181 -7.96 -10.84 24.70
CA PHE A 181 -6.86 -11.13 23.78
C PHE A 181 -6.02 -12.35 24.17
N ARG A 182 -6.44 -13.15 25.16
CA ARG A 182 -5.73 -14.39 25.52
C ARG A 182 -5.66 -15.33 24.33
N GLU A 183 -4.48 -15.72 23.92
CA GLU A 183 -4.27 -16.58 22.75
C GLU A 183 -4.58 -18.07 22.99
N THR A 184 -4.84 -18.50 24.23
CA THR A 184 -5.20 -19.89 24.54
C THR A 184 -6.70 -20.14 24.68
N GLU A 185 -7.51 -19.10 24.78
CA GLU A 185 -8.95 -19.25 25.06
C GLU A 185 -9.77 -18.63 23.94
N LYS A 186 -10.84 -19.32 23.50
CA LYS A 186 -11.84 -18.68 22.62
C LYS A 186 -12.50 -17.52 23.35
N TRP A 187 -13.02 -16.55 22.60
CA TRP A 187 -13.88 -15.53 23.20
C TRP A 187 -15.08 -16.20 23.85
N ASN A 188 -15.36 -15.82 25.10
CA ASN A 188 -16.65 -16.14 25.71
C ASN A 188 -17.77 -15.32 25.04
N PRO A 189 -19.07 -15.60 25.31
CA PRO A 189 -20.18 -14.89 24.67
C PRO A 189 -20.12 -13.36 24.81
N ASP A 190 -19.74 -12.83 25.98
CA ASP A 190 -19.65 -11.39 26.23
C ASP A 190 -18.48 -10.75 25.47
N GLU A 191 -17.32 -11.39 25.47
CA GLU A 191 -16.14 -10.98 24.70
C GLU A 191 -16.44 -11.01 23.20
N ARG A 192 -17.10 -12.07 22.72
CA ARG A 192 -17.49 -12.24 21.32
C ARG A 192 -18.44 -11.13 20.90
N LYS A 193 -19.49 -10.86 21.68
CA LYS A 193 -20.43 -9.78 21.42
C LYS A 193 -19.73 -8.42 21.36
N LYS A 194 -18.76 -8.17 22.24
CA LYS A 194 -17.98 -6.93 22.24
C LYS A 194 -17.14 -6.77 20.97
N MET A 195 -16.55 -7.85 20.46
CA MET A 195 -15.78 -7.80 19.21
C MET A 195 -16.67 -7.66 17.97
N GLU A 196 -17.87 -8.24 17.99
CA GLU A 196 -18.89 -8.03 16.96
C GLU A 196 -19.37 -6.58 16.95
N ASP A 197 -19.64 -5.99 18.11
CA ASP A 197 -20.02 -4.58 18.23
C ASP A 197 -18.91 -3.66 17.74
N PHE A 198 -17.65 -3.99 18.04
CA PHE A 198 -16.50 -3.27 17.52
C PHE A 198 -16.43 -3.32 15.98
N ALA A 199 -16.59 -4.50 15.37
CA ALA A 199 -16.60 -4.65 13.91
C ALA A 199 -17.80 -3.92 13.27
N ASN A 200 -18.99 -4.06 13.86
CA ASN A 200 -20.22 -3.39 13.41
C ASN A 200 -20.09 -1.86 13.48
N ASN A 201 -19.47 -1.32 14.52
CA ASN A 201 -19.24 0.11 14.64
C ASN A 201 -18.32 0.65 13.53
N ILE A 202 -17.25 -0.08 13.19
CA ILE A 202 -16.38 0.32 12.07
C ILE A 202 -17.15 0.21 10.74
N TYR A 203 -17.93 -0.86 10.55
CA TYR A 203 -18.63 -1.08 9.30
C TYR A 203 -19.80 -0.11 9.09
N PHE A 204 -20.79 -0.10 9.99
CA PHE A 204 -22.05 0.64 9.85
C PHE A 204 -21.92 2.13 10.18
N ASN A 205 -21.05 2.51 11.12
CA ASN A 205 -20.94 3.92 11.54
C ASN A 205 -19.78 4.65 10.86
N ASN A 206 -18.89 3.94 10.14
CA ASN A 206 -17.75 4.56 9.48
C ASN A 206 -17.64 4.18 8.01
N PHE A 207 -17.39 2.91 7.68
CA PHE A 207 -17.05 2.53 6.32
C PHE A 207 -18.23 2.73 5.35
N ILE A 208 -19.40 2.16 5.66
CA ILE A 208 -20.59 2.28 4.79
C ILE A 208 -21.03 3.73 4.58
N PRO A 209 -21.18 4.57 5.63
CA PRO A 209 -21.54 5.98 5.44
C PRO A 209 -20.55 6.75 4.57
N LYS A 210 -19.24 6.46 4.68
CA LYS A 210 -18.21 7.09 3.84
C LYS A 210 -18.28 6.64 2.39
N VAL A 211 -18.56 5.36 2.14
CA VAL A 211 -18.82 4.86 0.78
C VAL A 211 -20.06 5.53 0.20
N ALA A 212 -21.15 5.56 0.96
CA ALA A 212 -22.41 6.18 0.56
C ALA A 212 -22.22 7.66 0.17
N ALA A 213 -21.59 8.44 1.05
CA ALA A 213 -21.29 9.86 0.81
C ALA A 213 -20.34 10.06 -0.37
N GLY A 214 -19.21 9.34 -0.40
CA GLY A 214 -18.18 9.50 -1.42
C GLY A 214 -18.62 9.07 -2.82
N ARG A 215 -19.58 8.14 -2.92
CA ARG A 215 -20.11 7.62 -4.19
C ARG A 215 -21.52 8.12 -4.51
N ASN A 216 -22.02 9.09 -3.74
CA ASN A 216 -23.35 9.69 -3.89
C ASN A 216 -24.47 8.64 -4.03
N MET A 217 -24.47 7.67 -3.13
CA MET A 217 -25.50 6.62 -3.03
C MET A 217 -26.06 6.56 -1.61
N ASN A 218 -27.24 5.97 -1.43
CA ASN A 218 -27.78 5.77 -0.08
C ASN A 218 -27.01 4.67 0.68
N VAL A 219 -27.18 4.67 2.00
CA VAL A 219 -26.48 3.76 2.93
C VAL A 219 -26.89 2.31 2.68
N GLU A 220 -28.16 2.08 2.30
CA GLU A 220 -28.71 0.76 2.01
C GLU A 220 -28.01 0.15 0.80
N ARG A 221 -27.87 0.91 -0.28
CA ARG A 221 -27.17 0.47 -1.50
C ARG A 221 -25.69 0.26 -1.25
N ALA A 222 -25.04 1.15 -0.50
CA ALA A 222 -23.65 0.95 -0.11
C ALA A 222 -23.48 -0.35 0.69
N ASN A 223 -24.41 -0.66 1.60
CA ASN A 223 -24.41 -1.90 2.37
C ASN A 223 -24.69 -3.13 1.49
N GLU A 224 -25.61 -3.05 0.53
CA GLU A 224 -25.86 -4.11 -0.45
C GLU A 224 -24.61 -4.45 -1.26
N LEU A 225 -23.83 -3.43 -1.66
CA LEU A 225 -22.57 -3.58 -2.40
C LEU A 225 -21.40 -4.00 -1.52
N GLY A 226 -21.54 -3.84 -0.20
CA GLY A 226 -20.56 -4.22 0.80
C GLY A 226 -20.62 -5.70 1.19
N GLN A 227 -20.66 -5.97 2.49
CA GLN A 227 -20.64 -7.33 3.07
C GLN A 227 -19.36 -8.11 2.73
N GLY A 228 -18.24 -7.42 2.52
CA GLY A 228 -16.94 -8.02 2.24
C GLY A 228 -16.76 -8.56 0.81
N ARG A 229 -17.70 -8.32 -0.11
CA ARG A 229 -17.59 -8.79 -1.49
C ARG A 229 -16.49 -8.05 -2.25
N VAL A 230 -15.66 -8.80 -2.96
CA VAL A 230 -14.69 -8.25 -3.92
C VAL A 230 -15.38 -7.98 -5.26
N TRP A 231 -14.95 -6.93 -5.95
CA TRP A 231 -15.43 -6.55 -7.26
C TRP A 231 -14.26 -6.40 -8.22
N THR A 232 -14.41 -6.86 -9.46
CA THR A 232 -13.53 -6.44 -10.55
C THR A 232 -13.76 -4.96 -10.86
N GLY A 233 -12.80 -4.27 -11.48
CA GLY A 233 -12.96 -2.89 -11.91
C GLY A 233 -14.17 -2.70 -12.83
N THR A 234 -14.48 -3.68 -13.68
CA THR A 234 -15.69 -3.68 -14.50
C THR A 234 -16.97 -3.71 -13.67
N GLN A 235 -17.08 -4.63 -12.71
CA GLN A 235 -18.23 -4.70 -11.82
C GLN A 235 -18.33 -3.47 -10.92
N ALA A 236 -17.19 -2.96 -10.44
CA ALA A 236 -17.12 -1.78 -9.61
C ALA A 236 -17.65 -0.55 -10.36
N LYS A 237 -17.29 -0.37 -11.65
CA LYS A 237 -17.85 0.70 -12.48
C LYS A 237 -19.37 0.55 -12.69
N GLN A 238 -19.83 -0.67 -13.00
CA GLN A 238 -21.28 -0.96 -13.12
C GLN A 238 -22.06 -0.66 -11.84
N ASN A 239 -21.44 -0.88 -10.69
CA ASN A 239 -22.03 -0.64 -9.36
C ASN A 239 -21.82 0.78 -8.83
N GLY A 240 -21.18 1.68 -9.58
CA GLY A 240 -20.91 3.08 -9.16
C GLY A 240 -19.78 3.25 -8.14
N LEU A 241 -19.00 2.19 -7.87
CA LEU A 241 -17.82 2.22 -6.98
C LEU A 241 -16.57 2.82 -7.65
N VAL A 242 -16.52 2.80 -8.98
CA VAL A 242 -15.45 3.38 -9.81
C VAL A 242 -16.08 4.29 -10.86
N ASP A 243 -15.41 5.38 -11.21
CA ASP A 243 -15.91 6.36 -12.19
C ASP A 243 -15.48 6.01 -13.61
N GLU A 244 -14.19 5.70 -13.81
CA GLU A 244 -13.62 5.54 -15.15
C GLU A 244 -12.67 4.36 -15.29
N PHE A 245 -12.53 3.88 -16.54
CA PHE A 245 -11.51 2.90 -16.86
C PHE A 245 -10.19 3.58 -17.20
N GLY A 246 -9.09 3.06 -16.67
CA GLY A 246 -7.75 3.53 -17.00
C GLY A 246 -6.71 3.20 -15.94
N GLY A 247 -5.51 3.74 -16.14
CA GLY A 247 -4.39 3.63 -15.21
C GLY A 247 -3.96 4.99 -14.66
N LEU A 248 -2.66 5.12 -14.37
CA LEU A 248 -2.08 6.35 -13.83
C LEU A 248 -2.22 7.53 -14.80
N GLU A 249 -1.93 7.32 -16.09
CA GLU A 249 -2.02 8.38 -17.11
C GLU A 249 -3.42 8.98 -17.19
N LYS A 250 -4.45 8.13 -17.25
CA LYS A 250 -5.85 8.59 -17.28
C LYS A 250 -6.23 9.37 -16.01
N ALA A 251 -5.71 8.96 -14.86
CA ALA A 251 -5.94 9.69 -13.61
C ALA A 251 -5.23 11.07 -13.62
N ILE A 252 -4.04 11.17 -14.22
CA ILE A 252 -3.34 12.45 -14.41
C ILE A 252 -4.14 13.35 -15.36
N ASP A 253 -4.66 12.83 -16.47
CA ASP A 253 -5.49 13.60 -17.40
C ASP A 253 -6.75 14.15 -16.73
N ILE A 254 -7.45 13.33 -15.95
CA ILE A 254 -8.61 13.77 -15.17
C ILE A 254 -8.20 14.81 -14.11
N ALA A 255 -7.04 14.63 -13.47
CA ALA A 255 -6.54 15.60 -12.50
C ALA A 255 -6.22 16.95 -13.14
N LYS A 256 -5.68 16.95 -14.37
CA LYS A 256 -5.46 18.16 -15.18
C LYS A 256 -6.78 18.85 -15.50
N GLU A 257 -7.75 18.09 -15.99
CA GLU A 257 -9.09 18.60 -16.32
C GLU A 257 -9.74 19.28 -15.12
N LEU A 258 -9.78 18.60 -13.96
CA LEU A 258 -10.36 19.13 -12.73
C LEU A 258 -9.61 20.33 -12.17
N ALA A 259 -8.32 20.47 -12.48
CA ALA A 259 -7.48 21.61 -12.08
C ALA A 259 -7.48 22.76 -13.11
N GLY A 260 -8.23 22.64 -14.21
CA GLY A 260 -8.28 23.65 -15.27
C GLY A 260 -6.98 23.78 -16.06
N LEU A 261 -6.17 22.72 -16.13
CA LEU A 261 -4.91 22.70 -16.87
C LEU A 261 -5.14 22.32 -18.34
N PRO A 262 -4.37 22.88 -19.30
CA PRO A 262 -4.50 22.54 -20.71
C PRO A 262 -4.24 21.05 -20.99
N ALA A 263 -5.11 20.42 -21.77
CA ALA A 263 -5.03 18.98 -22.07
C ALA A 263 -3.80 18.62 -22.90
N ASP A 264 -3.38 19.51 -23.80
CA ASP A 264 -2.25 19.37 -24.72
C ASP A 264 -0.87 19.59 -24.07
N LYS A 265 -0.83 20.23 -22.90
CA LYS A 265 0.42 20.47 -22.17
C LYS A 265 0.77 19.32 -21.24
N ASP A 266 2.05 18.97 -21.20
CA ASP A 266 2.55 18.03 -20.21
C ASP A 266 2.50 18.65 -18.80
N VAL A 267 2.57 17.78 -17.78
CA VAL A 267 2.63 18.18 -16.38
C VAL A 267 3.86 17.58 -15.72
N ARG A 268 4.43 18.32 -14.77
CA ARG A 268 5.51 17.83 -13.95
C ARG A 268 4.95 16.94 -12.84
N ARG A 269 5.18 15.64 -12.96
CA ARG A 269 4.82 14.66 -11.94
C ARG A 269 5.80 14.78 -10.78
N VAL A 270 5.28 15.04 -9.58
CA VAL A 270 6.10 15.10 -8.37
C VAL A 270 5.65 14.04 -7.40
N VAL A 271 6.55 13.14 -7.05
CA VAL A 271 6.28 12.06 -6.11
C VAL A 271 6.34 12.59 -4.67
N PHE A 272 5.31 12.27 -3.89
CA PHE A 272 5.22 12.57 -2.46
C PHE A 272 5.11 11.27 -1.64
N PRO A 273 5.82 11.15 -0.49
CA PRO A 273 6.83 12.09 0.00
C PRO A 273 8.04 12.16 -0.95
N ALA A 274 8.73 13.30 -0.95
CA ALA A 274 9.90 13.47 -1.81
C ALA A 274 10.93 12.36 -1.53
N PRO A 275 11.47 11.70 -2.57
CA PRO A 275 12.49 10.68 -2.36
C PRO A 275 13.68 11.31 -1.64
N LYS A 276 14.16 10.65 -0.59
CA LYS A 276 15.36 11.11 0.13
C LYS A 276 16.54 11.12 -0.86
N PRO A 277 17.34 12.21 -0.92
CA PRO A 277 18.55 12.23 -1.73
C PRO A 277 19.44 11.03 -1.39
N PHE A 278 20.15 10.49 -2.38
CA PHE A 278 21.07 9.36 -2.18
C PHE A 278 22.05 9.62 -1.04
N PHE A 279 22.63 10.83 -1.00
CA PHE A 279 23.52 11.24 0.09
C PHE A 279 22.83 11.31 1.44
N GLN A 280 21.56 11.71 1.56
CA GLN A 280 20.83 11.71 2.84
C GLN A 280 20.42 10.29 3.27
N THR A 281 20.27 9.38 2.31
CA THR A 281 20.09 7.94 2.57
C THR A 281 21.41 7.30 3.04
N LEU A 282 22.55 7.85 2.60
CA LEU A 282 23.91 7.38 2.92
C LEU A 282 24.53 8.04 4.17
N LEU A 283 24.21 9.32 4.45
CA LEU A 283 24.76 10.17 5.53
C LEU A 283 23.74 10.49 6.63
N GLY A 284 22.45 10.26 6.44
CA GLY A 284 21.40 10.42 7.46
C GLY A 284 21.44 9.34 8.56
N SER A 285 22.66 8.92 8.90
CA SER A 285 23.06 7.67 9.57
C SER A 285 23.57 7.86 10.98
N GLY A 286 23.36 9.01 11.59
CA GLY A 286 23.38 9.09 13.06
C GLY A 286 21.94 9.20 13.48
N GLU A 287 21.19 8.15 13.79
CA GLU A 287 21.52 6.93 14.55
C GLU A 287 21.02 5.64 13.86
N ASP A 288 20.61 5.70 12.58
CA ASP A 288 19.79 4.64 11.94
C ASP A 288 20.32 4.06 10.60
N ALA A 289 21.57 4.33 10.16
CA ALA A 289 22.08 3.79 8.89
C ALA A 289 23.29 2.86 9.00
N THR A 290 23.00 1.60 9.27
CA THR A 290 23.85 0.45 8.93
C THR A 290 23.13 -0.56 8.03
N VAL A 291 21.96 -0.23 7.50
CA VAL A 291 21.02 -1.29 7.11
C VAL A 291 20.68 -1.35 5.61
N THR A 292 20.62 -0.29 4.81
CA THR A 292 19.92 -0.41 3.49
C THR A 292 20.77 -0.74 2.26
N SER A 293 22.00 -0.25 2.13
CA SER A 293 22.92 -0.68 1.05
C SER A 293 23.52 -2.05 1.34
N ASP A 294 23.87 -2.27 2.61
CA ASP A 294 24.35 -3.55 3.11
C ASP A 294 23.25 -4.60 3.00
N GLN A 295 21.97 -4.30 3.26
CA GLN A 295 20.90 -5.30 3.04
C GLN A 295 20.74 -5.76 1.60
N LYS A 296 20.93 -4.90 0.59
CA LYS A 296 20.82 -5.35 -0.82
C LYS A 296 22.03 -6.17 -1.25
N ALA A 297 23.23 -5.79 -0.80
CA ALA A 297 24.45 -6.55 -1.04
C ALA A 297 24.46 -7.86 -0.23
N GLN A 298 24.05 -7.82 1.04
CA GLN A 298 23.85 -8.97 1.92
C GLN A 298 22.74 -9.88 1.42
N LYS A 299 21.67 -9.37 0.78
CA LYS A 299 20.64 -10.19 0.15
C LYS A 299 21.20 -10.98 -1.03
N ALA A 300 21.92 -10.30 -1.94
CA ALA A 300 22.57 -10.98 -3.06
C ALA A 300 23.66 -11.97 -2.60
N LEU A 301 24.41 -11.61 -1.54
CA LEU A 301 25.45 -12.45 -0.95
C LEU A 301 24.84 -13.65 -0.21
N ALA A 302 23.81 -13.44 0.63
CA ALA A 302 23.10 -14.49 1.35
C ALA A 302 22.44 -15.46 0.37
N ASP A 303 21.78 -14.98 -0.68
CA ASP A 303 21.16 -15.85 -1.68
C ASP A 303 22.19 -16.69 -2.45
N SER A 304 23.44 -16.21 -2.56
CA SER A 304 24.56 -16.94 -3.18
C SER A 304 25.27 -17.93 -2.25
N LEU A 305 25.03 -17.88 -0.93
CA LEU A 305 25.68 -18.76 0.04
C LEU A 305 25.04 -20.16 0.09
N PRO A 306 25.81 -21.22 0.42
CA PRO A 306 25.26 -22.55 0.71
C PRO A 306 24.18 -22.50 1.80
N ARG A 307 23.21 -23.42 1.74
CA ARG A 307 22.03 -23.42 2.64
C ARG A 307 22.40 -23.34 4.12
N ASP A 308 23.45 -24.04 4.54
CA ASP A 308 23.89 -24.08 5.94
C ASP A 308 24.47 -22.74 6.42
N ALA A 309 25.13 -21.99 5.53
CA ALA A 309 25.67 -20.66 5.84
C ALA A 309 24.55 -19.60 5.92
N ARG A 310 23.54 -19.69 5.03
CA ARG A 310 22.32 -18.87 5.14
C ARG A 310 21.59 -19.10 6.46
N ARG A 311 21.51 -20.37 6.87
CA ARG A 311 20.87 -20.77 8.13
C ARG A 311 21.58 -20.17 9.34
N ALA A 312 22.92 -20.24 9.38
CA ALA A 312 23.70 -19.66 10.47
C ALA A 312 23.55 -18.12 10.55
N LEU A 313 23.56 -17.42 9.41
CA LEU A 313 23.36 -15.97 9.37
C LEU A 313 21.97 -15.55 9.85
N ARG A 314 20.92 -16.29 9.47
CA ARG A 314 19.55 -16.07 9.95
C ARG A 314 19.47 -16.15 11.49
N TYR A 315 20.12 -17.16 12.09
CA TYR A 315 20.12 -17.30 13.54
C TYR A 315 20.96 -16.23 14.26
N ALA A 316 22.08 -15.81 13.67
CA ALA A 316 22.90 -14.72 14.21
C ALA A 316 22.13 -13.39 14.23
N GLU A 317 21.42 -13.07 13.15
CA GLU A 317 20.61 -11.85 13.06
C GLU A 317 19.41 -11.88 14.03
N MET A 318 18.80 -13.06 14.22
CA MET A 318 17.75 -13.25 15.23
C MET A 318 18.29 -13.09 16.66
N TYR A 319 19.51 -13.53 16.92
CA TYR A 319 20.17 -13.37 18.22
C TYR A 319 20.45 -11.89 18.53
N ASP A 320 20.89 -11.12 17.53
CA ASP A 320 21.11 -9.67 17.66
C ASP A 320 19.81 -8.91 17.98
N ARG A 321 18.70 -9.30 17.34
CA ARG A 321 17.37 -8.73 17.62
C ARG A 321 16.84 -9.12 19.00
N MET A 322 17.15 -10.33 19.46
CA MET A 322 16.85 -10.78 20.82
C MET A 322 17.56 -9.92 21.87
N GLN A 323 18.84 -9.58 21.64
CA GLN A 323 19.60 -8.70 22.53
C GLN A 323 19.02 -7.27 22.58
N ARG A 324 18.31 -6.82 21.54
CA ARG A 324 17.60 -5.53 21.49
C ARG A 324 16.20 -5.56 22.12
N GLY A 325 15.80 -6.67 22.73
CA GLY A 325 14.52 -6.79 23.45
C GLY A 325 13.29 -6.95 22.54
N GLU A 326 13.50 -7.25 21.26
CA GLU A 326 12.41 -7.54 20.33
C GLU A 326 11.86 -8.96 20.56
N ALA A 327 10.56 -9.10 20.77
CA ALA A 327 9.92 -10.40 20.90
C ALA A 327 9.88 -11.11 19.55
N MET A 328 10.45 -12.32 19.49
CA MET A 328 10.56 -13.11 18.26
C MET A 328 10.07 -14.54 18.50
N MET A 329 9.38 -15.10 17.50
CA MET A 329 8.97 -16.50 17.47
C MET A 329 9.82 -17.24 16.45
N LEU A 330 10.44 -18.34 16.86
CA LEU A 330 11.23 -19.22 16.02
C LEU A 330 10.58 -20.59 16.04
N LEU A 331 10.11 -21.06 14.87
CA LEU A 331 9.51 -22.39 14.76
C LEU A 331 10.63 -23.45 14.93
N PRO A 332 10.42 -24.51 15.72
CA PRO A 332 11.45 -25.53 15.96
C PRO A 332 11.71 -26.44 14.74
N PHE A 333 11.05 -26.18 13.61
CA PHE A 333 11.20 -26.90 12.35
C PHE A 333 11.01 -25.93 11.17
N GLU A 334 11.63 -26.27 10.04
CA GLU A 334 11.47 -25.54 8.79
C GLU A 334 10.55 -26.32 7.83
N PHE A 335 9.65 -25.62 7.16
CA PHE A 335 8.85 -26.19 6.07
C PHE A 335 9.66 -26.17 4.78
N GLU A 336 9.89 -27.34 4.18
CA GLU A 336 10.42 -27.48 2.83
C GLU A 336 9.29 -27.95 1.91
N ILE A 337 8.81 -27.05 1.05
CA ILE A 337 7.91 -27.42 -0.05
C ILE A 337 8.80 -27.73 -1.26
N LYS A 338 8.84 -29.00 -1.65
CA LYS A 338 9.47 -29.45 -2.90
C LYS A 338 8.53 -29.25 -4.07
#